data_AF-A0A084DGF3-F1
#
_entry.id   AF-A0A084DGF3-F1
#
_cell.length_a   1.000
_cell.length_b   1.000
_cell.length_c   1.000
_cell.angle_alpha   90.00
_cell.angle_beta   90.00
_cell.angle_gamma   90.00
#
_symmetry.space_group_name_H-M   'P 1'
#
loop_
_entity.id
_entity.type
_entity.pdbx_description
1 polymer ?
#
loop_
_entity_poly.entity_id
_entity_poly.type
_entity_poly.pdbx_seq_one_letter_code
_entity_poly.pdbx_strand_id
1 'polypeptide(L)'
;MFLYSGDDVIKPQWAYIWEYGFQGDKNRLRTPIELTKPEFELWIDQDARSAFLGSCTPIEATRIDRNRVPLTDPRFKTKPKIPEFDAPSDAELRALWREYSDLQVRWLILEILALRKSLDRIQAWFDYVDKNVADRGELSGGNGQFQELRHLLRKEKGRAGMM
;
A
#
# COMPACT_ATOMS: atom_id res chain seq x y z
N MET A 1 4.43 23.11 4.30
CA MET A 1 3.52 22.59 5.33
C MET A 1 2.44 21.82 4.58
N PHE A 2 2.54 20.50 4.50
CA PHE A 2 1.51 19.67 3.87
C PHE A 2 0.89 18.83 4.97
N LEU A 3 -0.26 19.30 5.45
CA LEU A 3 -1.15 18.56 6.32
C LEU A 3 -1.86 17.54 5.44
N TYR A 4 -1.83 16.30 5.88
CA TYR A 4 -2.58 15.18 5.34
C TYR A 4 -4.04 15.60 5.18
N SER A 5 -4.54 15.55 3.95
CA SER A 5 -5.98 15.54 3.70
C SER A 5 -6.50 14.16 4.10
N GLY A 6 -7.75 14.06 4.52
CA GLY A 6 -8.36 12.76 4.86
C GLY A 6 -8.40 11.74 3.72
N ASP A 7 -8.07 12.18 2.50
CA ASP A 7 -8.15 11.42 1.24
C ASP A 7 -6.78 11.05 0.66
N ASP A 8 -5.74 10.83 1.50
CA ASP A 8 -4.44 10.42 0.99
C ASP A 8 -4.49 8.97 0.45
N VAL A 9 -4.48 8.89 -0.88
CA VAL A 9 -4.52 7.68 -1.71
C VAL A 9 -3.41 6.68 -1.36
N ILE A 10 -2.26 7.17 -0.92
CA ILE A 10 -1.17 6.35 -0.39
C ILE A 10 -1.21 6.43 1.12
N LYS A 11 -1.33 5.29 1.80
CA LYS A 11 -1.30 5.28 3.26
C LYS A 11 0.08 5.72 3.76
N PRO A 12 0.17 6.73 4.64
CA PRO A 12 1.44 7.17 5.17
C PRO A 12 2.13 6.06 5.94
N GLN A 13 3.43 5.95 5.76
CA GLN A 13 4.25 5.03 6.52
C GLN A 13 5.04 5.83 7.55
N TRP A 14 4.45 6.01 8.73
CA TRP A 14 5.03 6.87 9.77
C TRP A 14 6.32 6.31 10.36
N ALA A 15 7.35 7.15 10.35
CA ALA A 15 8.62 6.94 11.03
C ALA A 15 8.85 8.02 12.08
N TYR A 16 9.50 7.65 13.17
CA TYR A 16 9.70 8.48 14.35
C TYR A 16 11.08 8.24 14.93
N ILE A 17 11.63 9.23 15.63
CA ILE A 17 12.64 8.95 16.64
C ILE A 17 11.94 8.19 17.77
N TRP A 18 12.47 7.02 18.12
CA TRP A 18 11.95 6.22 19.21
C TRP A 18 12.74 6.51 20.48
N GLU A 19 12.04 6.78 21.57
CA GLU A 19 12.62 6.75 22.91
C GLU A 19 12.38 5.37 23.51
N TYR A 20 13.44 4.72 23.99
CA TYR A 20 13.38 3.35 24.51
C TYR A 20 14.33 3.15 25.68
N GLY A 21 14.11 2.11 26.47
CA GLY A 21 15.00 1.74 27.57
C GLY A 21 14.95 0.25 27.85
N PHE A 22 15.96 -0.28 28.54
CA PHE A 22 16.03 -1.68 28.91
C PHE A 22 15.56 -1.89 30.35
N GLN A 23 15.04 -3.07 30.66
CA GLN A 23 14.61 -3.42 32.01
C GLN A 23 15.78 -3.30 32.99
N GLY A 24 15.55 -2.59 34.10
CA GLY A 24 16.55 -2.32 35.12
C GLY A 24 17.47 -1.14 34.85
N ASP A 25 17.47 -0.58 33.63
CA ASP A 25 18.22 0.63 33.30
C ASP A 25 17.37 1.88 33.55
N LYS A 26 17.97 2.91 34.16
CA LYS A 26 17.32 4.21 34.37
C LYS A 26 17.48 5.14 33.16
N ASN A 27 18.39 4.80 32.25
CA ASN A 27 18.68 5.63 31.10
C ASN A 27 17.69 5.40 29.96
N ARG A 28 17.16 6.51 29.42
CA ARG A 28 16.37 6.53 28.20
C ARG A 28 17.28 6.83 27.01
N LEU A 29 17.26 5.94 26.03
CA LEU A 29 18.00 6.08 24.78
C LEU A 29 17.04 6.52 23.67
N ARG A 30 17.62 7.08 22.61
CA ARG A 30 16.87 7.47 21.42
C ARG A 30 17.50 6.86 20.18
N THR A 31 16.68 6.55 19.19
CA THR A 31 17.22 6.20 17.87
C THR A 31 17.92 7.42 17.27
N PRO A 32 19.03 7.23 16.54
CA PRO A 32 19.75 8.34 15.93
C PRO A 32 19.01 8.97 14.74
N ILE A 33 18.04 8.24 14.18
CA ILE A 33 17.22 8.63 13.03
C ILE A 33 15.78 8.19 13.25
N GLU A 34 14.87 8.74 12.45
CA GLU A 34 13.48 8.32 12.42
C GLU A 34 13.38 6.92 11.81
N LEU A 35 12.67 6.02 12.50
CA LEU A 35 12.41 4.65 12.07
C LEU A 35 10.91 4.37 12.13
N THR A 36 10.41 3.60 11.18
CA THR A 36 9.09 2.96 11.30
C THR A 36 9.16 1.90 12.40
N LYS A 37 8.01 1.49 12.94
CA LYS A 37 7.98 0.46 13.99
C LYS A 37 8.73 -0.84 13.60
N PRO A 38 8.52 -1.41 12.39
CA PRO A 38 9.27 -2.59 11.97
C PRO A 38 10.79 -2.35 11.80
N GLU A 39 11.18 -1.16 11.32
CA GLU A 39 12.60 -0.79 11.20
C GLU A 39 13.26 -0.65 12.58
N PHE A 40 12.54 -0.11 13.57
CA PHE A 40 12.99 -0.03 14.95
C PHE A 40 13.15 -1.42 15.57
N GLU A 41 12.18 -2.32 15.38
CA GLU A 41 12.25 -3.70 15.86
C GLU A 41 13.46 -4.43 15.26
N LEU A 42 13.67 -4.33 13.94
CA LEU A 42 14.82 -4.94 13.29
C LEU A 42 16.17 -4.35 13.74
N TRP A 43 16.18 -3.07 14.11
CA TRP A 43 17.37 -2.40 14.62
C TRP A 43 17.69 -2.79 16.06
N ILE A 44 16.69 -2.80 16.94
CA ILE A 44 16.90 -3.16 18.35
C ILE A 44 17.29 -4.63 18.48
N ASP A 45 16.79 -5.52 17.61
CA ASP A 45 17.17 -6.93 17.58
C ASP A 45 18.67 -7.18 17.36
N GLN A 46 19.42 -6.18 16.87
CA GLN A 46 20.88 -6.24 16.76
C GLN A 46 21.61 -5.95 18.09
N ASP A 47 20.94 -5.34 19.07
CA ASP A 47 21.48 -5.13 20.42
C ASP A 47 21.30 -6.42 21.24
N ALA A 48 22.37 -6.92 21.86
CA ALA A 48 22.32 -8.12 22.70
C ALA A 48 21.34 -8.01 23.89
N ARG A 49 20.96 -6.78 24.27
CA ARG A 49 20.00 -6.50 25.34
C ARG A 49 18.56 -6.43 24.85
N SER A 50 18.29 -6.65 23.57
CA SER A 50 16.95 -6.60 22.96
C SER A 50 15.91 -7.44 23.72
N ALA A 51 16.33 -8.61 24.24
CA ALA A 51 15.49 -9.49 25.06
C ALA A 51 14.97 -8.84 26.36
N PHE A 52 15.64 -7.77 26.82
CA PHE A 52 15.27 -6.99 27.99
C PHE A 52 14.71 -5.62 27.61
N LEU A 53 14.24 -5.44 26.38
CA LEU A 53 13.60 -4.19 25.98
C LEU A 53 12.39 -3.91 26.90
N GLY A 54 12.42 -2.76 27.55
CA GLY A 54 11.33 -2.26 28.38
C GLY A 54 10.32 -1.47 27.56
N SER A 55 9.99 -0.26 28.01
CA SER A 55 9.07 0.60 27.26
C SER A 55 9.78 1.28 26.09
N CYS A 56 9.11 1.30 24.94
CA CYS A 56 9.46 2.10 23.78
C CYS A 56 8.27 2.98 23.37
N THR A 57 8.53 4.24 23.05
CA THR A 57 7.51 5.23 22.68
C THR A 57 8.00 6.09 21.53
N PRO A 58 7.18 6.32 20.50
CA PRO A 58 7.53 7.23 19.43
C PRO A 58 7.48 8.68 19.91
N ILE A 59 8.43 9.49 19.47
CA ILE A 59 8.40 10.94 19.70
C ILE A 59 7.58 11.57 18.56
N GLU A 60 6.30 11.85 18.80
CA GLU A 60 5.36 12.37 17.78
C GLU A 60 5.84 13.65 17.08
N ALA A 61 6.62 14.50 17.76
CA ALA A 61 7.18 15.72 17.17
C ALA A 61 8.18 15.44 16.02
N THR A 62 8.71 14.22 15.94
CA THR A 62 9.69 13.78 14.92
C THR A 62 9.04 12.95 13.80
N ARG A 63 7.71 12.98 13.70
CA ARG A 63 6.96 12.19 12.72
C ARG A 63 7.30 12.61 11.29
N ILE A 64 7.80 11.66 10.51
CA ILE A 64 8.01 11.80 9.06
C ILE A 64 7.34 10.65 8.32
N ASP A 65 7.05 10.85 7.04
CA ASP A 65 6.52 9.81 6.17
C ASP A 65 7.65 9.14 5.39
N ARG A 66 7.84 7.85 5.66
CA ARG A 66 8.87 7.02 5.03
C ARG A 66 8.67 6.89 3.52
N ASN A 67 7.42 7.00 3.03
CA ASN A 67 7.14 7.01 1.59
C ASN A 67 7.72 8.26 0.88
N ARG A 68 7.95 9.35 1.63
CA ARG A 68 8.49 10.62 1.13
C ARG A 68 9.98 10.79 1.43
N VAL A 69 10.43 10.26 2.57
CA VAL A 69 11.82 10.34 3.02
C VAL A 69 12.37 8.92 3.17
N PRO A 70 12.94 8.36 2.07
CA PRO A 70 13.51 7.03 2.09
C PRO A 70 14.59 6.89 3.16
N LEU A 71 14.66 5.72 3.77
CA LEU A 71 15.74 5.39 4.68
C LEU A 71 17.04 5.22 3.88
N THR A 72 17.95 6.19 4.01
CA THR A 72 19.24 6.20 3.28
C THR A 72 20.39 5.63 4.10
N ASP A 73 20.19 5.34 5.38
CA ASP A 73 21.23 4.82 6.25
C ASP A 73 21.62 3.37 5.82
N PRO A 74 22.88 3.12 5.42
CA PRO A 74 23.35 1.82 4.94
C PRO A 74 23.22 0.68 5.95
N ARG A 75 23.10 0.99 7.25
CA ARG A 75 22.91 0.00 8.31
C ARG A 75 21.56 -0.70 8.20
N PHE A 76 20.61 -0.09 7.51
CA PHE A 76 19.26 -0.58 7.32
C PHE A 76 19.12 -1.10 5.89
N LYS A 77 19.36 -2.40 5.69
CA LYS A 77 19.11 -3.08 4.42
C LYS A 77 17.66 -3.53 4.34
N THR A 78 16.73 -2.57 4.38
CA THR A 78 15.31 -2.87 4.23
C THR A 78 14.94 -2.83 2.76
N LYS A 79 14.32 -3.89 2.24
CA LYS A 79 13.71 -3.82 0.90
C LYS A 79 12.62 -2.75 0.97
N PRO A 80 12.57 -1.80 0.02
CA PRO A 80 11.50 -0.81 0.02
C PRO A 80 10.16 -1.56 -0.07
N LYS A 81 9.24 -1.27 0.85
CA LYS A 81 7.92 -1.88 0.83
C LYS A 81 7.08 -1.13 -0.20
N ILE A 82 6.36 -1.88 -1.03
CA ILE A 82 5.40 -1.32 -1.98
C ILE A 82 4.36 -0.52 -1.17
N PRO A 83 4.13 0.76 -1.50
CA PRO A 83 3.15 1.57 -0.81
C PRO A 83 1.74 0.97 -0.94
N GLU A 84 0.92 1.10 0.10
CA GLU A 84 -0.47 0.63 0.08
C GLU A 84 -1.38 1.71 -0.50
N PHE A 85 -2.23 1.33 -1.47
CA PHE A 85 -3.15 2.22 -2.17
C PHE A 85 -4.59 1.95 -1.76
N ASP A 86 -5.37 3.02 -1.63
CA ASP A 86 -6.83 2.92 -1.59
C ASP A 86 -7.42 3.32 -2.94
N ALA A 87 -8.35 2.52 -3.46
CA ALA A 87 -8.84 2.46 -4.84
C ALA A 87 -8.72 3.78 -5.66
N PRO A 88 -7.55 4.05 -6.28
CA PRO A 88 -7.20 5.42 -6.68
C PRO A 88 -7.83 5.84 -8.01
N SER A 89 -8.54 6.95 -8.11
CA SER A 89 -9.04 7.44 -9.41
C SER A 89 -7.91 7.69 -10.42
N ASP A 90 -8.24 7.74 -11.72
CA ASP A 90 -7.26 8.03 -12.76
C ASP A 90 -6.63 9.43 -12.62
N ALA A 91 -7.38 10.40 -12.07
CA ALA A 91 -6.87 11.73 -11.80
C ALA A 91 -5.82 11.72 -10.68
N GLU A 92 -6.08 10.96 -9.61
CA GLU A 92 -5.15 10.75 -8.50
C GLU A 92 -3.90 10.00 -8.95
N LEU A 93 -4.03 8.93 -9.75
CA LEU A 93 -2.87 8.23 -10.32
C LEU A 93 -1.99 9.17 -11.18
N ARG A 94 -2.60 10.07 -11.95
CA ARG A 94 -1.85 11.10 -12.72
C ARG A 94 -1.19 12.14 -11.83
N ALA A 95 -1.85 12.56 -10.75
CA ALA A 95 -1.27 13.48 -9.78
C ALA A 95 -0.05 12.84 -9.10
N LEU A 96 -0.19 11.60 -8.63
CA LEU A 96 0.89 10.82 -8.02
C LEU A 96 2.06 10.60 -8.98
N TRP A 97 1.78 10.31 -10.26
CA TRP A 97 2.83 10.18 -11.28
C TRP A 97 3.68 11.46 -11.44
N ARG A 98 3.06 12.63 -11.28
CA ARG A 98 3.74 13.93 -11.37
C ARG A 98 4.51 14.27 -10.10
N GLU A 99 3.94 13.96 -8.95
CA GLU A 99 4.54 14.24 -7.63
C GLU A 99 5.73 13.33 -7.34
N TYR A 100 5.62 12.03 -7.65
CA TYR A 100 6.63 11.04 -7.29
C TYR A 100 7.56 10.71 -8.47
N SER A 101 8.86 10.93 -8.27
CA SER A 101 9.92 10.54 -9.21
C SER A 101 10.46 9.12 -8.97
N ASP A 102 10.08 8.49 -7.86
CA ASP A 102 10.48 7.13 -7.51
C ASP A 102 10.00 6.10 -8.53
N LEU A 103 10.90 5.19 -8.93
CA LEU A 103 10.64 4.18 -9.96
C LEU A 103 9.64 3.12 -9.50
N GLN A 104 9.63 2.76 -8.22
CA GLN A 104 8.73 1.74 -7.70
C GLN A 104 7.29 2.26 -7.64
N VAL A 105 7.10 3.51 -7.22
CA VAL A 105 5.80 4.17 -7.23
C VAL A 105 5.25 4.23 -8.66
N ARG A 106 6.10 4.59 -9.63
CA ARG A 106 5.72 4.63 -11.05
C ARG A 106 5.34 3.25 -11.59
N TRP A 107 6.12 2.21 -11.29
CA TRP A 107 5.79 0.84 -11.71
C TRP A 107 4.47 0.38 -11.14
N LEU A 108 4.20 0.67 -9.88
CA LEU A 108 2.94 0.31 -9.24
C LEU A 108 1.74 1.03 -9.87
N ILE A 109 1.88 2.31 -10.21
CA ILE A 109 0.84 3.04 -10.98
C ILE A 109 0.57 2.34 -12.31
N LEU A 110 1.61 1.92 -13.04
CA LEU A 110 1.44 1.20 -14.30
C LEU A 110 0.78 -0.17 -14.12
N GLU A 111 1.13 -0.90 -13.07
CA GLU A 111 0.51 -2.19 -12.74
C GLU A 111 -0.99 -2.03 -12.46
N ILE A 112 -1.38 -1.02 -11.67
CA ILE A 112 -2.78 -0.68 -11.41
C ILE A 112 -3.52 -0.41 -12.74
N LEU A 113 -2.94 0.42 -13.61
CA LEU A 113 -3.54 0.73 -14.92
C LEU A 113 -3.66 -0.52 -15.82
N ALA A 114 -2.65 -1.40 -15.81
CA ALA A 114 -2.66 -2.65 -16.57
C ALA A 114 -3.74 -3.62 -16.06
N LEU A 115 -3.90 -3.72 -14.74
CA LEU A 115 -4.96 -4.53 -14.11
C LEU A 115 -6.35 -3.99 -14.43
N ARG A 116 -6.57 -2.68 -14.33
CA ARG A 116 -7.84 -2.04 -14.76
C ARG A 116 -8.17 -2.37 -16.21
N LYS A 117 -7.21 -2.19 -17.11
CA LYS A 117 -7.38 -2.53 -18.53
C LYS A 117 -7.69 -4.00 -18.76
N SER A 118 -7.15 -4.88 -17.93
CA SER A 118 -7.44 -6.32 -17.97
C SER A 118 -8.87 -6.61 -17.55
N LEU A 119 -9.37 -5.97 -16.48
CA LEU A 119 -10.78 -6.06 -16.08
C LEU A 119 -11.74 -5.55 -17.17
N ASP A 120 -11.39 -4.45 -17.85
CA ASP A 120 -12.17 -3.95 -18.98
C ASP A 120 -12.22 -4.92 -20.15
N ARG A 121 -11.11 -5.58 -20.47
CA ARG A 121 -11.07 -6.62 -21.52
C ARG A 121 -11.96 -7.79 -21.19
N ILE A 122 -11.94 -8.25 -19.94
CA ILE A 122 -12.81 -9.34 -19.47
C ILE A 122 -14.28 -8.90 -19.59
N GLN A 123 -14.62 -7.68 -19.16
CA GLN A 123 -15.99 -7.14 -19.27
C GLN A 123 -16.45 -7.03 -20.73
N ALA A 124 -15.58 -6.54 -21.62
CA ALA A 124 -15.88 -6.45 -23.05
C ALA A 124 -16.11 -7.83 -23.67
N TRP A 125 -15.32 -8.84 -23.26
CA TRP A 125 -15.54 -10.22 -23.68
C TRP A 125 -16.88 -10.76 -23.17
N PHE A 126 -17.25 -10.50 -21.91
CA PHE A 126 -18.57 -10.85 -21.38
C PHE A 126 -19.70 -10.24 -22.22
N ASP A 127 -19.62 -8.94 -22.50
CA ASP A 127 -20.65 -8.23 -23.25
C ASP A 127 -20.70 -8.70 -24.72
N TYR A 128 -19.57 -9.12 -25.29
CA TYR A 128 -19.54 -9.75 -26.61
C TYR A 128 -20.25 -11.10 -26.62
N VAL A 129 -19.89 -12.00 -25.69
CA VAL A 129 -20.52 -13.33 -25.58
C VAL A 129 -22.01 -13.21 -25.31
N ASP A 130 -22.40 -12.29 -24.43
CA ASP A 130 -23.81 -12.04 -24.08
C ASP A 130 -24.65 -11.62 -25.30
N LYS A 131 -24.06 -10.85 -26.24
CA LYS A 131 -24.75 -10.37 -27.44
C LYS A 131 -24.69 -11.33 -28.62
N ASN A 132 -23.61 -12.09 -28.77
CA ASN A 132 -23.29 -12.79 -30.02
C ASN A 132 -23.41 -14.32 -29.93
N VAL A 133 -23.51 -14.90 -28.73
CA VAL A 133 -23.59 -16.36 -28.54
C VAL A 133 -24.99 -16.74 -28.06
N ALA A 134 -25.75 -17.40 -28.93
CA ALA A 134 -27.13 -17.81 -28.67
C ALA A 134 -27.24 -19.03 -27.74
N ASP A 135 -26.34 -20.00 -27.90
CA ASP A 135 -26.24 -21.16 -27.01
C ASP A 135 -24.95 -21.06 -26.18
N ARG A 136 -25.12 -20.81 -24.89
CA ARG A 136 -24.04 -20.64 -23.92
C ARG A 136 -23.91 -21.87 -22.99
N GLY A 137 -24.55 -22.98 -23.36
CA GLY A 137 -24.49 -24.26 -22.65
C GLY A 137 -25.01 -24.21 -21.21
N GLU A 138 -24.58 -25.17 -20.39
CA GLU A 138 -24.97 -25.35 -18.98
C GLU A 138 -24.59 -24.17 -18.06
N LEU A 139 -23.68 -23.31 -18.50
CA LEU A 139 -23.23 -22.14 -17.74
C LEU A 139 -24.18 -20.94 -17.91
N SER A 140 -25.23 -21.08 -18.73
CA SER A 140 -26.11 -19.99 -19.15
C SER A 140 -27.54 -20.11 -18.65
N GLY A 141 -28.13 -18.95 -18.37
CA GLY A 141 -29.44 -18.80 -17.74
C GLY A 141 -29.47 -17.53 -16.89
N GLY A 142 -30.65 -17.06 -16.49
CA GLY A 142 -30.80 -15.86 -15.65
C GLY A 142 -29.99 -15.91 -14.33
N ASN A 143 -29.65 -17.12 -13.86
CA ASN A 143 -28.85 -17.39 -12.65
C ASN A 143 -27.65 -18.33 -12.92
N GLY A 144 -27.16 -18.42 -14.16
CA GLY A 144 -26.02 -19.30 -14.49
C GLY A 144 -24.69 -18.79 -13.90
N GLN A 145 -23.72 -19.68 -13.68
CA GLN A 145 -22.37 -19.34 -13.17
C GLN A 145 -21.69 -18.23 -13.99
N PHE A 146 -22.04 -18.09 -15.27
CA PHE A 146 -21.55 -17.02 -16.13
C PHE A 146 -22.06 -15.63 -15.74
N GLN A 147 -23.34 -15.52 -15.32
CA GLN A 147 -23.89 -14.25 -14.83
C GLN A 147 -23.35 -13.92 -13.44
N GLU A 148 -23.15 -14.93 -12.58
CA GLU A 148 -22.50 -14.75 -11.29
C GLU A 148 -21.08 -14.16 -11.46
N LEU A 149 -20.29 -14.73 -12.37
CA LEU A 149 -18.95 -14.21 -12.70
C LEU A 149 -19.00 -12.78 -13.24
N ARG A 150 -20.00 -12.42 -14.06
CA ARG A 150 -20.24 -11.04 -14.53
C ARG A 150 -20.56 -10.10 -13.38
N HIS A 151 -21.39 -10.51 -12.42
CA HIS A 151 -21.72 -9.71 -11.24
C HIS A 151 -20.51 -9.51 -10.34
N LEU A 152 -19.70 -10.55 -10.11
CA LEU A 152 -18.43 -10.45 -9.38
C LEU A 152 -17.48 -9.48 -10.09
N LEU A 153 -17.35 -9.57 -11.42
CA LEU A 153 -16.53 -8.64 -12.19
C LEU A 153 -16.99 -7.18 -12.06
N ARG A 154 -18.30 -6.92 -12.12
CA ARG A 154 -18.86 -5.58 -11.91
C ARG A 154 -18.56 -5.07 -10.49
N LYS A 155 -18.73 -5.92 -9.48
CA LYS A 155 -18.39 -5.58 -8.08
C LYS A 155 -16.91 -5.22 -7.95
N GLU A 156 -16.03 -6.00 -8.59
CA GLU A 156 -14.59 -5.73 -8.59
C GLU A 156 -14.22 -4.45 -9.33
N LYS A 157 -14.85 -4.16 -10.48
CA LYS A 157 -14.70 -2.87 -11.16
C LYS A 157 -15.15 -1.70 -10.28
N GLY A 158 -16.24 -1.88 -9.53
CA GLY A 158 -16.72 -0.89 -8.55
C GLY A 158 -15.70 -0.67 -7.42
N ARG A 159 -15.19 -1.75 -6.84
CA ARG A 159 -14.11 -1.68 -5.83
C ARG A 159 -12.86 -1.01 -6.37
N ALA A 160 -12.54 -1.22 -7.64
CA ALA A 160 -11.40 -0.61 -8.30
C ALA A 160 -11.64 0.83 -8.77
N GLY A 161 -12.81 1.44 -8.51
CA GLY A 161 -13.14 2.81 -8.90
C GLY A 161 -13.32 3.01 -10.41
N MET A 162 -13.75 1.98 -11.15
CA MET A 162 -13.88 1.98 -12.60
C MET A 162 -15.33 2.13 -13.12
N MET A 163 -16.27 2.57 -12.29
CA MET A 163 -17.68 2.76 -12.65
C MET A 163 -18.07 4.23 -12.80
#